data_AF-A0A0D8B6J1-F1
#
_entry.id   AF-A0A0D8B6J1-F1
#
_cell.length_a   1.000
_cell.length_b   1.000
_cell.length_c   1.000
_cell.angle_alpha   90.00
_cell.angle_beta   90.00
_cell.angle_gamma   90.00
#
_symmetry.space_group_name_H-M   'P 1'
#
loop_
_entity.id
_entity.type
_entity.pdbx_description
1 polymer ?
#
loop_
_entity_poly.entity_id
_entity_poly.type
_entity_poly.pdbx_seq_one_letter_code
_entity_poly.pdbx_strand_id
1 'polypeptide(L)'
;SGLRSLAPADGLALFDAAGTLHQPLLVPAALDVATISRRAATDGVPPLLRGLVRPGRRGAAQGAAASRADAAALRGRLAAAPDEQRESILLEHVRQEVAAVLGHRDVGTVEAERDFGELGLDSLTAVELRNRLNTATGLRLPATLTFDHPSAAALAAYLAEQLAKILAAAPAGGGASTAAGGPAAGRPTAIGPQEGPLSELYQALCARDNFAAAAQLLVVASALRPVFGAADSARHAVPTLQLAEGPKLTEGPELTEGPARHRLICFPAMSAISGPHEYARLGTLLRGERDVFVLPSPGYDESDHVPIDEPTYIEMHVREVTRLVGDEPFVLVGRSMGGVVAHAVAAELENAGITPSGLVLVDSYPPESATREGMADWWLTAMITGMLDRVDRYQMVWSDASLTTMGAYVRVFNGWQAKPVAAPTLLIRAADPLRRTIIDPADPDGWQAYWTTPHTTVDVPGEHFSILEEHSPTTVAAIRQFIDSLA
;
A
#
# COMPACT_ATOMS: atom_id res chain seq x y z
N SER A 1 -10.54 -5.37 -31.45
CA SER A 1 -10.66 -3.91 -31.55
C SER A 1 -12.10 -3.52 -31.27
N GLY A 2 -12.37 -2.77 -30.20
CA GLY A 2 -13.71 -2.25 -29.86
C GLY A 2 -13.98 -0.84 -30.41
N LEU A 3 -13.16 -0.39 -31.35
CA LEU A 3 -13.26 0.90 -32.01
C LEU A 3 -14.20 0.79 -33.22
N ARG A 4 -15.12 1.74 -33.33
CA ARG A 4 -16.00 1.93 -34.48
C ARG A 4 -15.58 3.17 -35.27
N SER A 5 -15.92 3.19 -36.55
CA SER A 5 -15.79 4.40 -37.37
C SER A 5 -16.79 5.46 -36.89
N LEU A 6 -16.35 6.71 -36.76
CA LEU A 6 -17.22 7.86 -36.55
C LEU A 6 -17.82 8.30 -37.90
N ALA A 7 -19.13 8.58 -37.92
CA ALA A 7 -19.72 9.25 -39.07
C ALA A 7 -19.26 10.72 -39.12
N PRO A 8 -19.17 11.36 -40.30
CA PRO A 8 -18.69 12.74 -40.42
C PRO A 8 -19.46 13.74 -39.55
N ALA A 9 -20.78 13.58 -39.43
CA ALA A 9 -21.62 14.44 -38.59
C ALA A 9 -21.29 14.29 -37.08
N ASP A 10 -21.08 13.06 -36.61
CA ASP A 10 -20.72 12.78 -35.21
C ASP A 10 -19.30 13.28 -34.90
N GLY A 11 -18.37 13.14 -35.86
CA GLY A 11 -17.02 13.65 -35.73
C GLY A 11 -16.96 15.17 -35.59
N LEU A 12 -17.74 15.91 -36.40
CA LEU A 12 -17.84 17.36 -36.32
C LEU A 12 -18.49 17.81 -34.99
N ALA A 13 -19.56 17.14 -34.55
CA ALA A 13 -20.19 17.46 -33.27
C ALA A 13 -19.26 17.23 -32.07
N LEU A 14 -18.46 16.16 -32.09
CA LEU A 14 -17.45 15.89 -31.05
C LEU A 14 -16.30 16.89 -31.08
N PHE A 15 -15.92 17.38 -32.27
CA PHE A 15 -14.92 18.43 -32.43
C PHE A 15 -15.40 19.77 -31.84
N ASP A 16 -16.64 20.17 -32.13
CA ASP A 16 -17.24 21.38 -31.55
C ASP A 16 -17.33 21.27 -30.01
N ALA A 17 -17.73 20.10 -29.50
CA ALA A 17 -17.77 19.84 -28.05
C ALA A 17 -16.38 19.92 -27.40
N ALA A 18 -15.33 19.42 -28.07
CA ALA A 18 -13.96 19.52 -27.56
C ALA A 18 -13.51 20.97 -27.35
N GLY A 19 -13.98 21.91 -28.18
CA GLY A 19 -13.71 23.34 -28.03
C GLY A 19 -14.36 23.99 -26.80
N THR A 20 -15.28 23.30 -26.13
CA THR A 20 -15.95 23.77 -24.90
C THR A 20 -15.37 23.18 -23.62
N LEU A 21 -14.42 22.24 -23.73
CA LEU A 21 -13.81 21.53 -22.61
C LEU A 21 -12.41 22.08 -22.31
N HIS A 22 -12.07 22.23 -21.04
CA HIS A 22 -10.77 22.78 -20.59
C HIS A 22 -9.65 21.73 -20.52
N GLN A 23 -9.72 20.67 -21.33
CA GLN A 23 -8.77 19.55 -21.30
C GLN A 23 -7.73 19.70 -22.43
N PRO A 24 -6.42 19.56 -22.15
CA PRO A 24 -5.36 19.89 -23.10
C PRO A 24 -5.19 18.87 -24.24
N LEU A 25 -5.71 17.65 -24.11
CA LEU A 25 -5.66 16.61 -25.15
C LEU A 25 -6.93 15.76 -25.13
N LEU A 26 -7.65 15.73 -26.25
CA LEU A 26 -8.89 14.97 -26.40
C LEU A 26 -8.84 14.05 -27.62
N VAL A 27 -9.32 12.82 -27.44
CA VAL A 27 -9.41 11.82 -28.51
C VAL A 27 -10.88 11.41 -28.68
N PRO A 28 -11.59 11.88 -29.72
CA PRO A 28 -12.93 11.43 -30.01
C PRO A 28 -12.89 10.00 -30.56
N ALA A 29 -13.55 9.06 -29.87
CA ALA A 29 -13.59 7.67 -30.28
C ALA A 29 -15.00 7.08 -30.11
N ALA A 30 -15.52 6.44 -31.16
CA ALA A 30 -16.72 5.63 -31.05
C ALA A 30 -16.37 4.24 -30.49
N LEU A 31 -16.77 3.98 -29.25
CA LEU A 31 -16.47 2.71 -28.57
C LEU A 31 -17.67 1.77 -28.58
N ASP A 32 -17.45 0.52 -28.94
CA ASP A 32 -18.38 -0.59 -28.69
C ASP A 32 -18.04 -1.25 -27.35
N VAL A 33 -18.56 -0.66 -26.27
CA VAL A 33 -18.33 -1.09 -24.89
C VAL A 33 -18.78 -2.54 -24.67
N ALA A 34 -19.83 -3.00 -25.37
CA ALA A 34 -20.32 -4.38 -25.24
C ALA A 34 -19.32 -5.38 -25.85
N THR A 35 -18.71 -5.04 -26.98
CA THR A 35 -17.65 -5.87 -27.59
C THR A 35 -16.37 -5.85 -26.76
N ILE A 36 -15.99 -4.70 -26.19
CA ILE A 36 -14.84 -4.60 -25.26
C ILE A 36 -15.09 -5.48 -24.02
N SER A 37 -16.29 -5.40 -23.43
CA SER A 37 -16.67 -6.19 -22.26
C SER A 37 -16.67 -7.71 -22.52
N ARG A 38 -17.10 -8.18 -23.70
CA ARG A 38 -17.04 -9.61 -24.04
C ARG A 38 -15.61 -10.14 -24.20
N ARG A 39 -14.71 -9.32 -24.74
CA ARG A 39 -13.30 -9.70 -24.94
C ARG A 39 -12.47 -9.58 -23.67
N ALA A 40 -12.89 -8.74 -22.72
CA ALA A 40 -12.29 -8.60 -21.40
C ALA A 40 -12.01 -9.94 -20.70
N ALA A 41 -12.92 -10.91 -20.87
CA ALA A 41 -12.82 -12.23 -20.25
C ALA A 41 -11.76 -13.15 -20.87
N THR A 42 -11.21 -12.82 -22.04
CA THR A 42 -10.26 -13.66 -22.80
C THR A 42 -8.92 -12.97 -23.01
N ASP A 43 -8.93 -11.69 -23.35
CA ASP A 43 -7.73 -10.92 -23.71
C ASP A 43 -7.34 -9.87 -22.64
N GLY A 44 -8.12 -9.78 -21.54
CA GLY A 44 -8.03 -8.68 -20.59
C GLY A 44 -8.61 -7.35 -21.14
N VAL A 45 -8.74 -6.35 -20.27
CA VAL A 45 -9.15 -4.99 -20.68
C VAL A 45 -7.91 -4.10 -20.75
N PRO A 46 -7.61 -3.47 -21.90
CA PRO A 46 -6.54 -2.49 -22.01
C PRO A 46 -6.68 -1.39 -20.94
N PRO A 47 -5.58 -0.93 -20.30
CA PRO A 47 -5.64 -0.01 -19.17
C PRO A 47 -6.54 1.23 -19.38
N LEU A 48 -6.46 1.84 -20.57
CA LEU A 48 -7.25 3.03 -20.93
C LEU A 48 -8.77 2.79 -21.01
N LEU A 49 -9.23 1.53 -21.07
CA LEU A 49 -10.63 1.17 -21.27
C LEU A 49 -11.29 0.56 -20.02
N ARG A 50 -10.54 0.37 -18.92
CA ARG A 50 -11.05 -0.28 -17.70
C ARG A 50 -12.19 0.50 -17.05
N GLY A 51 -12.11 1.83 -17.02
CA GLY A 51 -13.18 2.69 -16.48
C GLY A 51 -14.50 2.66 -17.26
N LEU A 52 -14.50 2.09 -18.47
CA LEU A 52 -15.69 1.99 -19.33
C LEU A 52 -16.40 0.63 -19.22
N VAL A 53 -15.76 -0.38 -18.63
CA VAL A 53 -16.28 -1.75 -18.53
C VAL A 53 -16.51 -2.08 -17.06
N ARG A 54 -17.78 -2.09 -16.63
CA ARG A 54 -18.14 -2.61 -15.30
C ARG A 54 -18.20 -4.14 -15.32
N PRO A 55 -17.54 -4.86 -14.42
CA PRO A 55 -17.74 -6.31 -14.29
C PRO A 55 -19.18 -6.59 -13.88
N GLY A 56 -19.95 -7.28 -14.73
CA GLY A 56 -21.27 -7.74 -14.33
C GLY A 56 -21.17 -8.81 -13.24
N ARG A 57 -22.16 -8.91 -12.35
CA ARG A 57 -22.24 -9.89 -11.25
C ARG A 57 -22.01 -11.36 -11.67
N ARG A 58 -22.24 -11.68 -12.96
CA ARG A 58 -21.95 -13.00 -13.57
C ARG A 58 -20.47 -13.20 -13.91
N GLY A 59 -19.76 -12.14 -14.28
CA GLY A 59 -18.31 -12.16 -14.56
C GLY A 59 -17.49 -12.34 -13.28
N ALA A 60 -17.89 -11.73 -12.16
CA ALA A 60 -17.25 -11.94 -10.86
C ALA A 60 -17.35 -13.39 -10.38
N ALA A 61 -18.53 -14.01 -10.52
CA ALA A 61 -18.75 -15.42 -10.19
C ALA A 61 -17.96 -16.38 -11.10
N GLN A 62 -17.81 -16.03 -12.39
CA GLN A 62 -16.99 -16.80 -13.35
C GLN A 62 -15.49 -16.65 -13.06
N GLY A 63 -15.02 -15.44 -12.73
CA GLY A 63 -13.63 -15.19 -12.31
C GLY A 63 -13.26 -15.94 -11.03
N ALA A 64 -14.15 -15.96 -10.04
CA ALA A 64 -13.97 -16.74 -8.81
C ALA A 64 -14.02 -18.27 -9.03
N ALA A 65 -14.66 -18.74 -10.11
CA ALA A 65 -14.64 -20.15 -10.50
C ALA A 65 -13.34 -20.52 -11.24
N ALA A 66 -12.86 -19.64 -12.13
CA ALA A 66 -11.59 -19.80 -12.83
C ALA A 66 -10.40 -19.79 -11.86
N SER A 67 -10.35 -18.83 -10.94
CA SER A 67 -9.33 -18.76 -9.88
C SER A 67 -9.26 -20.04 -9.03
N ARG A 68 -10.41 -20.63 -8.68
CA ARG A 68 -10.45 -21.90 -7.94
C ARG A 68 -9.95 -23.08 -8.75
N ALA A 69 -10.17 -23.06 -10.07
CA ALA A 69 -9.68 -24.10 -10.98
C ALA A 69 -8.16 -23.99 -11.16
N ASP A 70 -7.62 -22.78 -11.33
CA ASP A 70 -6.18 -22.54 -11.46
C ASP A 70 -5.43 -22.96 -10.18
N ALA A 71 -5.93 -22.55 -9.01
CA ALA A 71 -5.39 -22.97 -7.72
C ALA A 71 -5.46 -24.49 -7.49
N ALA A 72 -6.51 -25.15 -7.99
CA ALA A 72 -6.63 -26.61 -7.91
C ALA A 72 -5.66 -27.31 -8.88
N ALA A 73 -5.44 -26.75 -10.07
CA ALA A 73 -4.51 -27.29 -11.06
C ALA A 73 -3.05 -27.20 -10.60
N LEU A 74 -2.63 -26.05 -10.05
CA LEU A 74 -1.28 -25.89 -9.49
C LEU A 74 -1.07 -26.83 -8.29
N ARG A 75 -2.03 -26.91 -7.36
CA ARG A 75 -1.96 -27.84 -6.22
C ARG A 75 -1.95 -29.31 -6.65
N GLY A 76 -2.73 -29.67 -7.67
CA GLY A 76 -2.73 -31.03 -8.24
C GLY A 76 -1.38 -31.40 -8.85
N ARG A 77 -0.74 -30.46 -9.57
CA ARG A 77 0.62 -30.65 -10.12
C ARG A 77 1.66 -30.82 -9.01
N LEU A 78 1.58 -30.01 -7.95
CA LEU A 78 2.51 -30.09 -6.82
C LEU A 78 2.31 -31.38 -6.02
N ALA A 79 1.07 -31.80 -5.78
CA ALA A 79 0.77 -33.04 -5.05
C ALA A 79 1.20 -34.31 -5.81
N ALA A 80 1.18 -34.27 -7.15
CA ALA A 80 1.64 -35.38 -7.99
C ALA A 80 3.17 -35.39 -8.23
N ALA A 81 3.86 -34.29 -7.93
CA ALA A 81 5.31 -34.17 -8.11
C ALA A 81 6.08 -34.75 -6.90
N PRO A 82 7.25 -35.38 -7.14
CA PRO A 82 8.22 -35.68 -6.09
C PRO A 82 8.62 -34.41 -5.33
N ASP A 83 8.95 -34.55 -4.05
CA ASP A 83 9.27 -33.43 -3.17
C ASP A 83 10.42 -32.57 -3.74
N GLU A 84 11.40 -33.22 -4.37
CA GLU A 84 12.57 -32.58 -4.98
C GLU A 84 12.24 -31.75 -6.24
N GLN A 85 11.05 -31.93 -6.83
CA GLN A 85 10.62 -31.24 -8.06
C GLN A 85 9.64 -30.09 -7.78
N ARG A 86 9.04 -30.03 -6.58
CA ARG A 86 8.02 -29.02 -6.23
C ARG A 86 8.55 -27.59 -6.27
N GLU A 87 9.76 -27.39 -5.76
CA GLU A 87 10.41 -26.08 -5.75
C GLU A 87 10.72 -25.58 -7.16
N SER A 88 11.21 -26.45 -8.05
CA SER A 88 11.44 -26.12 -9.46
C SER A 88 10.14 -25.77 -10.20
N ILE A 89 9.05 -26.47 -9.92
CA ILE A 89 7.72 -26.17 -10.49
C ILE A 89 7.22 -24.80 -10.03
N LEU A 90 7.41 -24.47 -8.75
CA LEU A 90 7.03 -23.17 -8.20
C LEU A 90 7.92 -22.05 -8.73
N LEU A 91 9.23 -22.27 -8.86
CA LEU A 91 10.16 -21.31 -9.45
C LEU A 91 9.78 -20.96 -10.88
N GLU A 92 9.50 -21.96 -11.71
CA GLU A 92 9.06 -21.75 -13.08
C GLU A 92 7.73 -20.96 -13.11
N HIS A 93 6.79 -21.27 -12.21
CA HIS A 93 5.52 -20.56 -12.14
C HIS A 93 5.69 -19.10 -11.69
N VAL A 94 6.51 -18.83 -10.68
CA VAL A 94 6.82 -17.46 -10.24
C VAL A 94 7.47 -16.67 -11.37
N ARG A 95 8.43 -17.25 -12.09
CA ARG A 95 9.08 -16.61 -13.25
C ARG A 95 8.09 -16.30 -14.36
N GLN A 96 7.11 -17.18 -14.62
CA GLN A 96 6.05 -16.94 -15.58
C GLN A 96 5.15 -15.77 -15.19
N GLU A 97 4.75 -15.68 -13.92
CA GLU A 97 3.93 -14.56 -13.45
C GLU A 97 4.71 -13.23 -13.47
N VAL A 98 5.99 -13.25 -13.08
CA VAL A 98 6.88 -12.07 -13.16
C VAL A 98 7.04 -11.62 -14.62
N ALA A 99 7.33 -12.53 -15.55
CA ALA A 99 7.45 -12.21 -16.97
C ALA A 99 6.15 -11.61 -17.53
N ALA A 100 4.99 -12.17 -17.15
CA ALA A 100 3.70 -11.69 -17.60
C ALA A 100 3.38 -10.27 -17.10
N VAL A 101 3.73 -9.95 -15.85
CA VAL A 101 3.53 -8.63 -15.27
C VAL A 101 4.49 -7.59 -15.89
N LEU A 102 5.74 -7.98 -16.15
CA LEU A 102 6.73 -7.13 -16.84
C LEU A 102 6.51 -7.04 -18.36
N GLY A 103 5.50 -7.73 -18.90
CA GLY A 103 5.21 -7.75 -20.34
C GLY A 103 6.24 -8.49 -21.19
N HIS A 104 7.06 -9.34 -20.58
CA HIS A 104 8.03 -10.19 -21.26
C HIS A 104 7.35 -11.42 -21.85
N ARG A 105 7.67 -11.72 -23.11
CA ARG A 105 7.16 -12.92 -23.81
C ARG A 105 7.98 -14.17 -23.53
N ASP A 106 9.21 -13.99 -23.05
CA ASP A 106 10.14 -15.06 -22.73
C ASP A 106 10.39 -15.08 -21.22
N VAL A 107 10.16 -16.23 -20.59
CA VAL A 107 10.39 -16.47 -19.16
C VAL A 107 11.89 -16.57 -18.85
N GLY A 108 12.71 -16.85 -19.86
CA GLY A 108 14.17 -16.91 -19.78
C GLY A 108 14.81 -15.58 -19.36
N THR A 109 14.14 -14.46 -19.60
CA THR A 109 14.64 -13.12 -19.25
C THR A 109 14.50 -12.77 -17.78
N VAL A 110 13.73 -13.55 -17.01
CA VAL A 110 13.57 -13.38 -15.55
C VAL A 110 14.60 -14.25 -14.85
N GLU A 111 15.76 -13.70 -14.51
CA GLU A 111 16.78 -14.43 -13.76
C GLU A 111 16.28 -14.82 -12.35
N ALA A 112 16.54 -16.07 -11.93
CA ALA A 112 15.95 -16.63 -10.72
C ALA A 112 16.39 -15.92 -9.42
N GLU A 113 17.66 -15.52 -9.35
CA GLU A 113 18.27 -14.92 -8.16
C GLU A 113 18.32 -13.39 -8.20
N ARG A 114 17.94 -12.79 -9.33
CA ARG A 114 18.06 -11.35 -9.51
C ARG A 114 16.94 -10.62 -8.77
N ASP A 115 17.30 -9.50 -8.16
CA ASP A 115 16.37 -8.64 -7.43
C ASP A 115 15.26 -8.14 -8.36
N PHE A 116 14.02 -8.24 -7.91
CA PHE A 116 12.86 -7.82 -8.70
C PHE A 116 12.92 -6.33 -9.09
N GLY A 117 13.47 -5.46 -8.22
CA GLY A 117 13.64 -4.05 -8.53
C GLY A 117 14.59 -3.81 -9.72
N GLU A 118 15.64 -4.62 -9.85
CA GLU A 118 16.56 -4.55 -11.00
C GLU A 118 15.96 -5.10 -12.30
N LEU A 119 15.02 -6.04 -12.18
CA LEU A 119 14.23 -6.55 -13.29
C LEU A 119 13.14 -5.56 -13.74
N GLY A 120 12.99 -4.43 -13.05
CA GLY A 120 12.01 -3.40 -13.36
C GLY A 120 10.66 -3.61 -12.68
N LEU A 121 10.57 -4.47 -11.66
CA LEU A 121 9.42 -4.53 -10.79
C LEU A 121 9.35 -3.26 -9.93
N ASP A 122 8.23 -2.59 -9.99
CA ASP A 122 7.86 -1.41 -9.21
C ASP A 122 6.67 -1.71 -8.29
N SER A 123 6.19 -0.72 -7.53
CA SER A 123 5.07 -0.90 -6.60
C SER A 123 3.78 -1.39 -7.27
N LEU A 124 3.54 -1.00 -8.53
CA LEU A 124 2.34 -1.39 -9.28
C LEU A 124 2.42 -2.87 -9.71
N THR A 125 3.53 -3.22 -10.34
CA THR A 125 3.79 -4.57 -10.82
C THR A 125 3.99 -5.56 -9.67
N ALA A 126 4.50 -5.12 -8.52
CA ALA A 126 4.57 -5.93 -7.29
C ALA A 126 3.17 -6.33 -6.78
N VAL A 127 2.22 -5.40 -6.75
CA VAL A 127 0.83 -5.69 -6.33
C VAL A 127 0.14 -6.59 -7.34
N GLU A 128 0.34 -6.36 -8.65
CA GLU A 128 -0.21 -7.23 -9.69
C GLU A 128 0.34 -8.66 -9.57
N LEU A 129 1.65 -8.81 -9.41
CA LEU A 129 2.32 -10.11 -9.21
C LEU A 129 1.75 -10.84 -7.98
N ARG A 130 1.62 -10.15 -6.84
CA ARG A 130 1.02 -10.71 -5.63
C ARG A 130 -0.41 -11.19 -5.88
N ASN A 131 -1.24 -10.40 -6.57
CA ASN A 131 -2.63 -10.76 -6.85
C ASN A 131 -2.73 -12.00 -7.75
N ARG A 132 -1.85 -12.10 -8.75
CA ARG A 132 -1.76 -13.26 -9.63
C ARG A 132 -1.31 -14.50 -8.88
N LEU A 133 -0.32 -14.38 -8.00
CA LEU A 133 0.14 -15.48 -7.15
C LEU A 133 -0.93 -15.91 -6.12
N ASN A 134 -1.66 -14.99 -5.51
CA ASN A 134 -2.81 -15.31 -4.65
C ASN A 134 -3.85 -16.12 -5.42
N THR A 135 -4.16 -15.70 -6.65
CA THR A 135 -5.12 -16.37 -7.53
C THR A 135 -4.65 -17.78 -7.88
N ALA A 136 -3.39 -17.93 -8.25
CA ALA A 136 -2.82 -19.19 -8.74
C ALA A 136 -2.50 -20.19 -7.62
N THR A 137 -2.24 -19.72 -6.40
CA THR A 137 -1.88 -20.60 -5.26
C THR A 137 -3.04 -20.81 -4.30
N GLY A 138 -4.01 -19.89 -4.26
CA GLY A 138 -5.07 -19.84 -3.25
C GLY A 138 -4.58 -19.40 -1.86
N LEU A 139 -3.36 -18.88 -1.76
CA LEU A 139 -2.79 -18.33 -0.52
C LEU A 139 -3.29 -16.91 -0.25
N ARG A 140 -3.13 -16.48 1.01
CA ARG A 140 -3.21 -15.06 1.41
C ARG A 140 -1.78 -14.52 1.54
N LEU A 141 -1.25 -13.96 0.46
CA LEU A 141 0.10 -13.42 0.41
C LEU A 141 0.13 -11.94 0.83
N PRO A 142 1.09 -11.53 1.67
CA PRO A 142 1.19 -10.16 2.19
C PRO A 142 1.49 -9.15 1.06
N ALA A 143 1.15 -7.87 1.29
CA ALA A 143 1.46 -6.81 0.33
C ALA A 143 2.97 -6.53 0.19
N THR A 144 3.76 -6.96 1.18
CA THR A 144 5.22 -6.86 1.22
C THR A 144 5.94 -8.04 0.56
N LEU A 145 5.19 -9.00 -0.01
CA LEU A 145 5.71 -10.29 -0.51
C LEU A 145 6.99 -10.18 -1.35
N THR A 146 7.02 -9.26 -2.30
CA THR A 146 8.15 -9.08 -3.22
C THR A 146 9.32 -8.33 -2.59
N PHE A 147 9.15 -7.74 -1.41
CA PHE A 147 10.22 -7.15 -0.60
C PHE A 147 10.79 -8.19 0.37
N ASP A 148 9.92 -8.96 1.02
CA ASP A 148 10.32 -10.04 1.94
C ASP A 148 11.05 -11.17 1.19
N HIS A 149 10.68 -11.36 -0.09
CA HIS A 149 11.27 -12.35 -0.99
C HIS A 149 11.65 -11.68 -2.32
N PRO A 150 12.82 -11.03 -2.38
CA PRO A 150 13.18 -10.10 -3.46
C PRO A 150 13.60 -10.76 -4.78
N SER A 151 13.57 -12.10 -4.89
CA SER A 151 13.91 -12.83 -6.11
C SER A 151 12.89 -13.93 -6.40
N ALA A 152 12.84 -14.40 -7.66
CA ALA A 152 11.93 -15.48 -8.04
C ALA A 152 12.24 -16.78 -7.28
N ALA A 153 13.51 -17.05 -6.99
CA ALA A 153 13.95 -18.18 -6.17
C ALA A 153 13.48 -18.05 -4.71
N ALA A 154 13.74 -16.91 -4.07
CA ALA A 154 13.30 -16.66 -2.69
C ALA A 154 11.78 -16.75 -2.56
N LEU A 155 11.06 -16.21 -3.53
CA LEU A 155 9.60 -16.22 -3.54
C LEU A 155 9.03 -17.63 -3.77
N ALA A 156 9.65 -18.42 -4.65
CA ALA A 156 9.26 -19.82 -4.86
C ALA A 156 9.47 -20.69 -3.62
N ALA A 157 10.59 -20.50 -2.91
CA ALA A 157 10.86 -21.20 -1.65
C ALA A 157 9.83 -20.86 -0.58
N TYR A 158 9.46 -19.59 -0.43
CA TYR A 158 8.40 -19.16 0.48
C TYR A 158 7.05 -19.79 0.13
N LEU A 159 6.65 -19.77 -1.14
CA LEU A 159 5.39 -20.39 -1.57
C LEU A 159 5.37 -21.90 -1.30
N ALA A 160 6.52 -22.58 -1.45
CA ALA A 160 6.65 -24.00 -1.15
C ALA A 160 6.38 -24.28 0.34
N GLU A 161 6.95 -23.46 1.23
CA GLU A 161 6.74 -23.58 2.67
C GLU A 161 5.26 -23.35 3.05
N GLN A 162 4.63 -22.30 2.51
CA GLN A 162 3.23 -21.97 2.79
C GLN A 162 2.27 -23.05 2.29
N LEU A 163 2.51 -23.59 1.09
CA LEU A 163 1.69 -24.67 0.53
C LEU A 163 1.88 -25.99 1.29
N ALA A 164 3.10 -26.28 1.74
CA ALA A 164 3.37 -27.47 2.56
C ALA A 164 2.58 -27.44 3.89
N LYS A 165 2.48 -26.28 4.54
CA LYS A 165 1.67 -26.10 5.77
C LYS A 165 0.18 -26.41 5.52
N ILE A 166 -0.36 -26.01 4.37
CA ILE A 166 -1.76 -26.28 3.99
C ILE A 166 -1.98 -27.75 3.65
N LEU A 167 -1.04 -28.38 2.94
CA LEU A 167 -1.14 -29.79 2.55
C LEU A 167 -0.97 -30.73 3.76
N ALA A 168 -0.13 -30.38 4.74
CA ALA A 168 0.01 -31.11 6.00
C ALA A 168 -1.21 -30.96 6.93
N ALA A 169 -2.00 -29.90 6.78
CA ALA A 169 -3.21 -29.64 7.57
C ALA A 169 -4.47 -30.37 7.07
N ALA A 170 -4.40 -31.13 5.96
CA ALA A 170 -5.50 -31.96 5.49
C ALA A 170 -5.50 -33.32 6.23
N PRO A 171 -6.56 -33.70 6.97
CA PRO A 171 -6.58 -34.98 7.67
C PRO A 171 -6.71 -36.14 6.67
N ALA A 172 -5.77 -37.08 6.74
CA ALA A 172 -5.87 -38.38 6.09
C ALA A 172 -7.08 -39.15 6.66
N GLY A 173 -8.05 -39.50 5.80
CA GLY A 173 -9.31 -40.10 6.22
C GLY A 173 -9.24 -41.60 6.53
N GLY A 174 -10.25 -42.10 7.26
CA GLY A 174 -10.68 -43.50 7.20
C GLY A 174 -11.23 -44.09 8.50
N GLY A 175 -12.55 -44.03 8.72
CA GLY A 175 -13.25 -44.80 9.75
C GLY A 175 -14.76 -44.59 9.72
N ALA A 176 -15.50 -45.52 9.12
CA ALA A 176 -16.95 -45.50 9.00
C ALA A 176 -17.66 -45.60 10.36
N SER A 177 -18.71 -44.80 10.57
CA SER A 177 -19.80 -45.15 11.49
C SER A 177 -21.09 -44.42 11.14
N THR A 178 -22.15 -45.20 11.00
CA THR A 178 -23.55 -44.83 10.76
C THR A 178 -24.25 -44.46 12.08
N ALA A 179 -24.87 -43.28 12.17
CA ALA A 179 -26.06 -43.04 13.01
C ALA A 179 -26.70 -41.67 12.70
N ALA A 180 -28.01 -41.60 12.87
CA ALA A 180 -28.95 -40.64 12.30
C ALA A 180 -29.20 -39.36 13.14
N GLY A 181 -29.63 -38.30 12.46
CA GLY A 181 -30.72 -37.39 12.91
C GLY A 181 -30.37 -36.14 13.74
N GLY A 182 -30.34 -34.96 13.08
CA GLY A 182 -30.45 -33.63 13.71
C GLY A 182 -30.25 -32.50 12.68
N PRO A 183 -31.01 -31.39 12.70
CA PRO A 183 -31.03 -30.41 11.60
C PRO A 183 -29.73 -29.61 11.59
N ALA A 184 -29.00 -29.67 10.47
CA ALA A 184 -27.75 -28.97 10.27
C ALA A 184 -27.98 -27.46 10.20
N ALA A 185 -27.40 -26.74 11.16
CA ALA A 185 -27.01 -25.34 10.99
C ALA A 185 -26.10 -25.24 9.76
N GLY A 186 -26.37 -24.22 8.94
CA GLY A 186 -25.76 -24.04 7.62
C GLY A 186 -24.23 -24.12 7.63
N ARG A 187 -23.70 -24.92 6.70
CA ARG A 187 -22.26 -25.03 6.40
C ARG A 187 -21.65 -23.67 6.05
N PRO A 188 -20.37 -23.43 6.39
CA PRO A 188 -19.61 -22.28 5.91
C PRO A 188 -19.55 -22.33 4.38
N THR A 189 -20.06 -21.29 3.73
CA THR A 189 -19.93 -21.09 2.30
C THR A 189 -18.60 -20.40 2.01
N ALA A 190 -17.87 -20.95 1.04
CA ALA A 190 -16.55 -20.49 0.63
C ALA A 190 -16.57 -19.04 0.14
N ILE A 191 -15.70 -18.20 0.73
CA ILE A 191 -15.53 -16.78 0.41
C ILE A 191 -14.48 -16.65 -0.71
N GLY A 192 -14.83 -15.97 -1.80
CA GLY A 192 -13.93 -15.52 -2.87
C GLY A 192 -13.12 -14.28 -2.45
N PRO A 193 -12.58 -13.47 -3.39
CA PRO A 193 -11.75 -12.30 -3.05
C PRO A 193 -12.55 -11.37 -2.13
N GLN A 194 -11.99 -11.09 -0.96
CA GLN A 194 -12.71 -10.76 0.28
C GLN A 194 -13.28 -9.34 0.31
N GLU A 195 -14.60 -9.20 0.15
CA GLU A 195 -15.39 -8.09 0.69
C GLU A 195 -16.10 -8.64 1.94
N GLY A 196 -15.66 -8.20 3.14
CA GLY A 196 -16.40 -8.48 4.36
C GLY A 196 -17.64 -7.58 4.46
N PRO A 197 -18.60 -7.89 5.34
CA PRO A 197 -19.84 -7.11 5.45
C PRO A 197 -19.58 -5.64 5.81
N LEU A 198 -18.50 -5.32 6.54
CA LEU A 198 -18.15 -3.93 6.80
C LEU A 198 -17.66 -3.22 5.53
N SER A 199 -16.83 -3.90 4.74
CA SER A 199 -16.33 -3.39 3.47
C SER A 199 -17.48 -3.08 2.50
N GLU A 200 -18.48 -3.97 2.40
CA GLU A 200 -19.68 -3.73 1.58
C GLU A 200 -20.45 -2.48 2.04
N LEU A 201 -20.65 -2.30 3.35
CA LEU A 201 -21.33 -1.13 3.91
C LEU A 201 -20.53 0.16 3.67
N TYR A 202 -19.22 0.12 3.87
CA TYR A 202 -18.32 1.24 3.62
C TYR A 202 -18.38 1.68 2.15
N GLN A 203 -18.24 0.73 1.22
CA GLN A 203 -18.37 0.99 -0.21
C GLN A 203 -19.76 1.53 -0.57
N ALA A 204 -20.83 0.98 0.02
CA ALA A 204 -22.18 1.44 -0.23
C ALA A 204 -22.43 2.88 0.26
N LEU A 205 -21.80 3.30 1.35
CA LEU A 205 -21.83 4.69 1.83
C LEU A 205 -21.03 5.62 0.91
N CYS A 206 -19.83 5.20 0.52
CA CYS A 206 -18.99 5.95 -0.43
C CYS A 206 -19.69 6.14 -1.79
N ALA A 207 -20.35 5.11 -2.32
CA ALA A 207 -21.11 5.17 -3.57
C ALA A 207 -22.33 6.11 -3.52
N ARG A 208 -22.76 6.52 -2.32
CA ARG A 208 -23.83 7.49 -2.07
C ARG A 208 -23.29 8.87 -1.70
N ASP A 209 -21.99 9.10 -1.84
CA ASP A 209 -21.28 10.30 -1.40
C ASP A 209 -21.47 10.61 0.11
N ASN A 210 -21.78 9.59 0.93
CA ASN A 210 -21.95 9.74 2.38
C ASN A 210 -20.64 9.42 3.13
N PHE A 211 -19.61 10.22 2.86
CA PHE A 211 -18.25 10.03 3.38
C PHE A 211 -18.14 10.19 4.89
N ALA A 212 -18.91 11.11 5.47
CA ALA A 212 -18.96 11.30 6.91
C ALA A 212 -19.46 10.04 7.63
N ALA A 213 -20.55 9.44 7.16
CA ALA A 213 -21.04 8.18 7.72
C ALA A 213 -20.08 7.02 7.45
N ALA A 214 -19.43 6.99 6.27
CA ALA A 214 -18.43 5.97 5.95
C ALA A 214 -17.25 6.01 6.93
N ALA A 215 -16.73 7.19 7.24
CA ALA A 215 -15.66 7.36 8.23
C ALA A 215 -16.11 6.98 9.65
N GLN A 216 -17.29 7.42 10.07
CA GLN A 216 -17.85 7.09 11.39
C GLN A 216 -18.08 5.59 11.56
N LEU A 217 -18.55 4.90 10.51
CA LEU A 217 -18.74 3.46 10.53
C LEU A 217 -17.44 2.73 10.92
N LEU A 218 -16.30 3.16 10.36
CA LEU A 218 -15.01 2.54 10.67
C LEU A 218 -14.55 2.80 12.10
N VAL A 219 -14.75 4.03 12.59
CA VAL A 219 -14.42 4.41 13.97
C VAL A 219 -15.27 3.63 14.98
N VAL A 220 -16.56 3.42 14.70
CA VAL A 220 -17.43 2.63 15.58
C VAL A 220 -17.06 1.15 15.52
N ALA A 221 -16.88 0.59 14.32
CA ALA A 221 -16.52 -0.81 14.15
C ALA A 221 -15.15 -1.14 14.78
N SER A 222 -14.20 -0.20 14.76
CA SER A 222 -12.87 -0.38 15.34
C SER A 222 -12.88 -0.57 16.86
N ALA A 223 -13.93 -0.13 17.56
CA ALA A 223 -14.07 -0.33 19.01
C ALA A 223 -14.18 -1.82 19.41
N LEU A 224 -14.44 -2.71 18.45
CA LEU A 224 -14.49 -4.16 18.66
C LEU A 224 -13.16 -4.85 18.36
N ARG A 225 -12.14 -4.12 17.88
CA ARG A 225 -10.82 -4.70 17.63
C ARG A 225 -10.17 -5.10 18.96
N PRO A 226 -9.48 -6.24 19.01
CA PRO A 226 -8.69 -6.59 20.18
C PRO A 226 -7.53 -5.59 20.31
N VAL A 227 -7.22 -5.20 21.54
CA VAL A 227 -6.21 -4.18 21.84
C VAL A 227 -5.06 -4.74 22.66
N PHE A 228 -3.89 -4.13 22.55
CA PHE A 228 -2.74 -4.40 23.41
C PHE A 228 -2.27 -3.14 24.14
N GLY A 229 -1.73 -3.31 25.34
CA GLY A 229 -1.11 -2.25 26.13
C GLY A 229 0.42 -2.31 26.09
N ALA A 230 1.08 -1.32 26.71
CA ALA A 230 2.55 -1.18 26.73
C ALA A 230 3.32 -2.46 27.11
N ALA A 231 2.79 -3.25 28.06
CA ALA A 231 3.43 -4.49 28.52
C ALA A 231 3.49 -5.60 27.44
N ASP A 232 2.53 -5.64 26.52
CA ASP A 232 2.45 -6.65 25.46
C ASP A 232 2.91 -6.11 24.09
N SER A 233 3.24 -4.81 23.98
CA SER A 233 3.62 -4.14 22.73
C SER A 233 4.67 -4.89 21.89
N ALA A 234 5.70 -5.45 22.52
CA ALA A 234 6.77 -6.17 21.83
C ALA A 234 6.28 -7.42 21.07
N ARG A 235 5.18 -8.05 21.51
CA ARG A 235 4.59 -9.23 20.84
C ARG A 235 3.78 -8.85 19.60
N HIS A 236 3.36 -7.59 19.54
CA HIS A 236 2.55 -7.05 18.45
C HIS A 236 3.36 -6.14 17.52
N ALA A 237 4.65 -5.97 17.77
CA ALA A 237 5.53 -5.24 16.87
C ALA A 237 5.61 -5.95 15.51
N VAL A 238 5.39 -5.20 14.43
CA VAL A 238 5.56 -5.71 13.06
C VAL A 238 7.04 -5.63 12.71
N PRO A 239 7.62 -6.67 12.07
CA PRO A 239 9.02 -6.63 11.64
C PRO A 239 9.33 -5.39 10.80
N THR A 240 10.44 -4.73 11.11
CA THR A 240 11.00 -3.65 10.30
C THR A 240 11.46 -4.18 8.94
N LEU A 241 11.16 -3.43 7.88
CA LEU A 241 11.68 -3.72 6.54
C LEU A 241 12.84 -2.79 6.23
N GLN A 242 13.95 -3.36 5.74
CA GLN A 242 15.04 -2.57 5.18
C GLN A 242 14.88 -2.52 3.65
N LEU A 243 14.55 -1.35 3.11
CA LEU A 243 14.30 -1.16 1.67
C LEU A 243 15.56 -0.79 0.89
N ALA A 244 16.57 -0.26 1.58
CA ALA A 244 17.86 0.08 0.99
C ALA A 244 18.98 -0.18 2.00
N GLU A 245 20.09 -0.72 1.51
CA GLU A 245 21.36 -0.74 2.22
C GLU A 245 22.24 0.40 1.71
N GLY A 246 22.87 1.12 2.63
CA GLY A 246 23.98 2.01 2.32
C GLY A 246 25.28 1.25 2.03
N PRO A 247 26.36 1.94 1.60
CA PRO A 247 27.64 1.29 1.35
C PRO A 247 28.21 0.71 2.65
N LYS A 248 28.67 -0.56 2.60
CA LYS A 248 29.33 -1.21 3.74
C LYS A 248 30.61 -0.46 4.09
N LEU A 249 30.79 -0.11 5.37
CA LEU A 249 31.97 0.59 5.89
C LEU A 249 33.25 -0.27 5.93
N THR A 250 33.21 -1.48 5.39
CA THR A 250 34.32 -2.43 5.39
C THR A 250 35.11 -2.34 4.10
N GLU A 251 36.04 -1.37 4.02
CA GLU A 251 37.39 -1.51 3.44
C GLU A 251 38.13 -0.14 3.42
N GLY A 252 39.00 0.09 4.42
CA GLY A 252 40.03 1.14 4.40
C GLY A 252 39.92 2.22 5.50
N PRO A 253 41.04 2.68 6.08
CA PRO A 253 41.07 3.69 7.15
C PRO A 253 40.82 5.14 6.67
N GLU A 254 40.18 5.36 5.52
CA GLU A 254 40.05 6.69 4.88
C GLU A 254 38.59 7.17 4.61
N LEU A 255 37.61 6.78 5.43
CA LEU A 255 36.25 7.35 5.33
C LEU A 255 35.86 8.15 6.59
N THR A 256 36.69 9.12 6.96
CA THR A 256 36.35 10.17 7.94
C THR A 256 36.07 11.54 7.31
N GLU A 257 36.03 11.64 5.98
CA GLU A 257 35.67 12.87 5.27
C GLU A 257 34.60 12.58 4.20
N GLY A 258 33.40 12.24 4.67
CA GLY A 258 32.18 12.25 3.87
C GLY A 258 31.01 12.74 4.73
N PRO A 259 29.97 13.38 4.16
CA PRO A 259 28.82 13.82 4.93
C PRO A 259 28.24 12.64 5.72
N ALA A 260 27.82 12.92 6.96
CA ALA A 260 27.24 11.93 7.85
C ALA A 260 26.14 11.14 7.13
N ARG A 261 26.29 9.81 7.10
CA ARG A 261 25.34 8.92 6.41
C ARG A 261 24.12 8.72 7.29
N HIS A 262 23.19 9.67 7.17
CA HIS A 262 21.93 9.60 7.88
C HIS A 262 21.11 8.39 7.43
N ARG A 263 20.80 7.49 8.37
CA ARG A 263 19.79 6.44 8.19
C ARG A 263 18.41 7.07 8.07
N LEU A 264 17.57 6.56 7.17
CA LEU A 264 16.17 6.99 7.07
C LEU A 264 15.26 6.00 7.77
N ILE A 265 14.47 6.49 8.72
CA ILE A 265 13.50 5.72 9.47
C ILE A 265 12.11 6.18 9.06
N CYS A 266 11.41 5.37 8.28
CA CYS A 266 10.19 5.74 7.57
C CYS A 266 8.93 5.17 8.25
N PHE A 267 7.93 6.01 8.43
CA PHE A 267 6.62 5.65 9.00
C PHE A 267 5.53 5.79 7.93
N PRO A 268 4.93 4.66 7.48
CA PRO A 268 3.80 4.67 6.55
C PRO A 268 2.59 5.42 7.09
N ALA A 269 1.71 5.79 6.18
CA ALA A 269 0.38 6.25 6.55
C ALA A 269 -0.41 5.11 7.24
N MET A 270 -1.52 5.48 7.90
CA MET A 270 -2.38 4.55 8.65
C MET A 270 -3.74 4.36 7.97
N SER A 271 -3.75 4.23 6.64
CA SER A 271 -4.98 3.99 5.87
C SER A 271 -5.18 2.51 5.57
N ALA A 272 -6.39 2.13 5.15
CA ALA A 272 -6.71 0.75 4.79
C ALA A 272 -5.88 0.20 3.60
N ILE A 273 -5.25 1.08 2.83
CA ILE A 273 -4.39 0.72 1.69
C ILE A 273 -2.91 1.00 1.96
N SER A 274 -2.56 1.44 3.16
CA SER A 274 -1.20 1.86 3.49
C SER A 274 -0.32 0.71 3.93
N GLY A 275 0.99 0.88 3.76
CA GLY A 275 1.98 -0.07 4.22
C GLY A 275 3.37 0.23 3.66
N PRO A 276 4.32 -0.69 3.82
CA PRO A 276 5.72 -0.45 3.46
C PRO A 276 5.96 -0.17 1.97
N HIS A 277 5.05 -0.66 1.11
CA HIS A 277 5.08 -0.41 -0.33
C HIS A 277 5.02 1.08 -0.70
N GLU A 278 4.51 1.96 0.18
CA GLU A 278 4.52 3.42 0.00
C GLU A 278 5.94 3.98 -0.14
N TYR A 279 6.96 3.30 0.42
CA TYR A 279 8.36 3.73 0.40
C TYR A 279 9.24 2.94 -0.55
N ALA A 280 8.70 1.95 -1.26
CA ALA A 280 9.46 1.05 -2.14
C ALA A 280 10.33 1.78 -3.16
N ARG A 281 9.73 2.78 -3.83
CA ARG A 281 10.43 3.57 -4.84
C ARG A 281 11.50 4.48 -4.23
N LEU A 282 11.25 5.03 -3.04
CA LEU A 282 12.23 5.78 -2.26
C LEU A 282 13.43 4.89 -1.90
N GLY A 283 13.20 3.67 -1.43
CA GLY A 283 14.26 2.70 -1.14
C GLY A 283 15.08 2.36 -2.40
N THR A 284 14.42 2.11 -3.53
CA THR A 284 15.09 1.86 -4.81
C THR A 284 16.02 3.01 -5.22
N LEU A 285 15.55 4.26 -5.07
CA LEU A 285 16.31 5.45 -5.45
C LEU A 285 17.49 5.77 -4.52
N LEU A 286 17.49 5.22 -3.30
CA LEU A 286 18.52 5.43 -2.28
C LEU A 286 19.39 4.19 -2.04
N ARG A 287 19.17 3.12 -2.81
CA ARG A 287 19.97 1.89 -2.75
C ARG A 287 21.45 2.20 -3.04
N GLY A 288 22.33 1.73 -2.18
CA GLY A 288 23.77 2.00 -2.27
C GLY A 288 24.16 3.42 -1.83
N GLU A 289 23.22 4.27 -1.41
CA GLU A 289 23.52 5.59 -0.87
C GLU A 289 23.42 5.61 0.66
N ARG A 290 22.32 5.08 1.21
CA ARG A 290 22.03 5.11 2.65
C ARG A 290 21.06 4.01 3.05
N ASP A 291 21.07 3.67 4.33
CA ASP A 291 20.07 2.73 4.87
C ASP A 291 18.69 3.38 4.90
N VAL A 292 17.68 2.64 4.43
CA VAL A 292 16.27 3.03 4.51
C VAL A 292 15.49 1.92 5.20
N PHE A 293 14.95 2.23 6.36
CA PHE A 293 14.10 1.35 7.15
C PHE A 293 12.66 1.85 7.10
N VAL A 294 11.71 0.93 7.07
CA VAL A 294 10.28 1.22 7.19
C VAL A 294 9.72 0.46 8.38
N LEU A 295 9.07 1.18 9.30
CA LEU A 295 8.46 0.65 10.51
C LEU A 295 6.94 0.57 10.32
N PRO A 296 6.36 -0.61 10.06
CA PRO A 296 4.94 -0.74 9.79
C PRO A 296 4.12 -0.63 11.08
N SER A 297 2.83 -0.27 10.93
CA SER A 297 1.87 -0.28 12.02
C SER A 297 1.17 -1.66 12.12
N PRO A 298 0.93 -2.21 13.33
CA PRO A 298 0.16 -3.43 13.51
C PRO A 298 -1.32 -3.23 13.21
N GLY A 299 -2.05 -4.33 13.01
CA GLY A 299 -3.50 -4.33 12.93
C GLY A 299 -4.07 -4.63 11.55
N TYR A 300 -3.28 -4.80 10.50
CA TYR A 300 -3.85 -4.94 9.16
C TYR A 300 -4.39 -6.34 8.84
N ASP A 301 -4.03 -7.34 9.65
CA ASP A 301 -4.60 -8.69 9.56
C ASP A 301 -5.78 -8.91 10.54
N GLU A 302 -6.64 -9.88 10.20
CA GLU A 302 -7.88 -10.20 10.95
C GLU A 302 -7.60 -10.55 12.42
N SER A 303 -6.52 -11.29 12.70
CA SER A 303 -6.13 -11.71 14.05
C SER A 303 -5.32 -10.66 14.81
N ASP A 304 -4.88 -9.59 14.14
CA ASP A 304 -4.00 -8.61 14.75
C ASP A 304 -4.73 -7.80 15.81
N HIS A 305 -3.95 -7.28 16.75
CA HIS A 305 -4.40 -6.34 17.76
C HIS A 305 -3.92 -4.94 17.39
N VAL A 306 -4.64 -3.93 17.86
CA VAL A 306 -4.26 -2.52 17.70
C VAL A 306 -3.82 -1.95 19.05
N PRO A 307 -2.95 -0.93 19.10
CA PRO A 307 -2.57 -0.32 20.37
C PRO A 307 -3.79 0.28 21.06
N ILE A 308 -3.82 0.22 22.40
CA ILE A 308 -4.93 0.77 23.19
C ILE A 308 -4.97 2.31 23.15
N ASP A 309 -3.80 2.95 23.03
CA ASP A 309 -3.63 4.40 23.04
C ASP A 309 -2.35 4.82 22.30
N GLU A 310 -2.20 6.13 22.10
CA GLU A 310 -1.04 6.75 21.44
C GLU A 310 0.27 6.48 22.19
N PRO A 311 0.37 6.63 23.54
CA PRO A 311 1.60 6.35 24.26
C PRO A 311 2.10 4.92 24.07
N THR A 312 1.21 3.92 24.10
CA THR A 312 1.55 2.51 23.83
C THR A 312 2.15 2.35 22.43
N TYR A 313 1.56 3.01 21.44
CA TYR A 313 1.99 2.93 20.06
C TYR A 313 3.34 3.64 19.82
N ILE A 314 3.53 4.83 20.38
CA ILE A 314 4.76 5.60 20.23
C ILE A 314 5.91 4.94 20.99
N GLU A 315 5.70 4.44 22.21
CA GLU A 315 6.73 3.73 22.96
C GLU A 315 7.25 2.49 22.20
N MET A 316 6.35 1.75 21.55
CA MET A 316 6.73 0.61 20.70
C MET A 316 7.69 1.02 19.59
N HIS A 317 7.41 2.12 18.89
CA HIS A 317 8.26 2.63 17.82
C HIS A 317 9.55 3.27 18.33
N VAL A 318 9.53 4.01 19.44
CA VAL A 318 10.74 4.57 20.08
C VAL A 318 11.74 3.47 20.41
N ARG A 319 11.28 2.34 20.97
CA ARG A 319 12.13 1.18 21.26
C ARG A 319 12.78 0.62 19.99
N GLU A 320 12.00 0.48 18.92
CA GLU A 320 12.50 -0.06 17.65
C GLU A 320 13.46 0.91 16.96
N VAL A 321 13.16 2.21 16.93
CA VAL A 321 14.08 3.23 16.39
C VAL A 321 15.39 3.23 17.17
N THR A 322 15.34 3.26 18.51
CA THR A 322 16.54 3.23 19.36
C THR A 322 17.42 2.01 19.05
N ARG A 323 16.80 0.85 18.85
CA ARG A 323 17.51 -0.39 18.49
C ARG A 323 18.12 -0.32 17.10
N LEU A 324 17.41 0.24 16.12
CA LEU A 324 17.84 0.31 14.73
C LEU A 324 18.97 1.33 14.52
N VAL A 325 18.90 2.49 15.16
CA VAL A 325 19.83 3.59 14.89
C VAL A 325 21.15 3.43 15.64
N GLY A 326 21.15 2.89 16.87
CA GLY A 326 22.35 2.84 17.69
C GLY A 326 22.95 4.24 17.86
N ASP A 327 24.25 4.37 17.58
CA ASP A 327 24.96 5.66 17.62
C ASP A 327 25.01 6.38 16.26
N GLU A 328 24.41 5.80 15.21
CA GLU A 328 24.45 6.37 13.86
C GLU A 328 23.47 7.55 13.72
N PRO A 329 23.86 8.63 13.02
CA PRO A 329 22.96 9.74 12.73
C PRO A 329 21.77 9.26 11.88
N PHE A 330 20.59 9.80 12.16
CA PHE A 330 19.35 9.35 11.52
C PHE A 330 18.35 10.48 11.32
N VAL A 331 17.49 10.32 10.32
CA VAL A 331 16.38 11.21 10.01
C VAL A 331 15.09 10.41 10.03
N LEU A 332 14.08 10.95 10.72
CA LEU A 332 12.75 10.37 10.76
C LEU A 332 11.95 10.89 9.57
N VAL A 333 11.24 10.01 8.87
CA VAL A 333 10.45 10.37 7.69
C VAL A 333 9.04 9.82 7.88
N GLY A 334 8.01 10.65 7.75
CA GLY A 334 6.63 10.21 7.91
C GLY A 334 5.72 10.81 6.86
N ARG A 335 4.92 9.97 6.20
CA ARG A 335 3.97 10.40 5.16
C ARG A 335 2.54 10.42 5.70
N SER A 336 1.79 11.48 5.42
CA SER A 336 0.40 11.62 5.89
C SER A 336 0.32 11.43 7.41
N MET A 337 -0.52 10.52 7.91
CA MET A 337 -0.57 10.17 9.34
C MET A 337 0.74 9.57 9.88
N GLY A 338 1.59 9.01 9.02
CA GLY A 338 2.95 8.63 9.39
C GLY A 338 3.82 9.81 9.83
N GLY A 339 3.52 11.04 9.36
CA GLY A 339 4.17 12.27 9.84
C GLY A 339 3.83 12.58 11.30
N VAL A 340 2.59 12.29 11.73
CA VAL A 340 2.18 12.39 13.14
C VAL A 340 3.01 11.44 14.00
N VAL A 341 3.20 10.20 13.52
CA VAL A 341 4.03 9.20 14.19
C VAL A 341 5.49 9.63 14.26
N ALA A 342 6.08 10.03 13.13
CA ALA A 342 7.47 10.46 13.06
C ALA A 342 7.73 11.64 14.00
N HIS A 343 6.80 12.59 14.08
CA HIS A 343 6.87 13.73 14.99
C HIS A 343 6.80 13.31 16.46
N ALA A 344 5.82 12.46 16.81
CA ALA A 344 5.66 11.99 18.19
C ALA A 344 6.87 11.15 18.65
N VAL A 345 7.39 10.28 17.78
CA VAL A 345 8.62 9.51 18.02
C VAL A 345 9.83 10.44 18.17
N ALA A 346 9.96 11.48 17.35
CA ALA A 346 11.03 12.47 17.49
C ALA A 346 11.00 13.14 18.87
N ALA A 347 9.84 13.60 19.31
CA ALA A 347 9.68 14.24 20.62
C ALA A 347 10.04 13.30 21.78
N GLU A 348 9.62 12.04 21.73
CA GLU A 348 9.93 11.07 22.79
C GLU A 348 11.40 10.62 22.76
N LEU A 349 12.03 10.53 21.59
CA LEU A 349 13.48 10.28 21.48
C LEU A 349 14.28 11.44 22.08
N GLU A 350 13.93 12.69 21.77
CA GLU A 350 14.59 13.88 22.33
C GLU A 350 14.44 13.93 23.86
N ASN A 351 13.26 13.61 24.39
CA ASN A 351 13.03 13.49 25.84
C ASN A 351 13.91 12.39 26.48
N ALA A 352 14.22 11.33 25.73
CA ALA A 352 15.12 10.26 26.15
C ALA A 352 16.61 10.57 25.91
N GLY A 353 16.95 11.75 25.38
CA GLY A 353 18.32 12.18 25.09
C GLY A 353 18.90 11.61 23.78
N ILE A 354 18.06 11.04 22.92
CA ILE A 354 18.44 10.57 21.58
C ILE A 354 17.96 11.61 20.57
N THR A 355 18.89 12.29 19.90
CA THR A 355 18.55 13.41 19.01
C THR A 355 18.49 12.93 17.55
N PRO A 356 17.31 12.94 16.90
CA PRO A 356 17.25 12.80 15.45
C PRO A 356 17.96 13.98 14.80
N SER A 357 18.72 13.75 13.74
CA SER A 357 19.36 14.84 13.00
C SER A 357 18.33 15.72 12.26
N GLY A 358 17.17 15.15 11.92
CA GLY A 358 16.08 15.87 11.27
C GLY A 358 14.78 15.08 11.23
N LEU A 359 13.70 15.78 10.93
CA LEU A 359 12.35 15.27 10.74
C LEU A 359 11.82 15.68 9.37
N VAL A 360 11.39 14.71 8.55
CA VAL A 360 10.77 14.95 7.25
C VAL A 360 9.32 14.53 7.30
N LEU A 361 8.44 15.46 6.98
CA LEU A 361 7.00 15.28 6.87
C LEU A 361 6.62 15.33 5.40
N VAL A 362 6.12 14.21 4.85
CA VAL A 362 5.75 14.10 3.44
C VAL A 362 4.23 14.19 3.31
N ASP A 363 3.77 15.33 2.82
CA ASP A 363 2.35 15.70 2.67
C ASP A 363 1.51 15.32 3.89
N SER A 364 2.02 15.71 5.06
CA SER A 364 1.44 15.38 6.37
C SER A 364 0.54 16.49 6.89
N TYR A 365 -0.56 16.10 7.53
CA TYR A 365 -1.58 17.00 8.06
C TYR A 365 -1.78 16.69 9.56
N PRO A 366 -1.95 17.70 10.43
CA PRO A 366 -2.40 17.48 11.79
C PRO A 366 -3.76 16.78 11.80
N PRO A 367 -4.06 15.88 12.75
CA PRO A 367 -5.32 15.14 12.78
C PRO A 367 -6.58 16.02 12.75
N GLU A 368 -6.51 17.22 13.33
CA GLU A 368 -7.59 18.22 13.35
C GLU A 368 -7.92 18.87 11.99
N SER A 369 -7.11 18.62 10.95
CA SER A 369 -7.32 19.17 9.60
C SER A 369 -8.69 18.80 9.03
N ALA A 370 -9.20 17.60 9.38
CA ALA A 370 -10.51 17.13 8.94
C ALA A 370 -11.68 17.99 9.46
N THR A 371 -11.45 18.81 10.49
CA THR A 371 -12.44 19.69 11.12
C THR A 371 -12.06 21.17 11.04
N ARG A 372 -10.91 21.49 10.43
CA ARG A 372 -10.40 22.85 10.32
C ARG A 372 -11.25 23.66 9.33
N GLU A 373 -11.55 24.91 9.67
CA GLU A 373 -12.22 25.85 8.76
C GLU A 373 -11.42 25.98 7.45
N GLY A 374 -12.12 25.92 6.30
CA GLY A 374 -11.50 25.89 4.97
C GLY A 374 -11.10 24.50 4.48
N MET A 375 -10.96 23.51 5.37
CA MET A 375 -10.67 22.10 5.01
C MET A 375 -11.84 21.14 5.29
N ALA A 376 -12.65 21.42 6.30
CA ALA A 376 -13.71 20.54 6.79
C ALA A 376 -14.72 20.10 5.71
N ASP A 377 -15.00 20.98 4.75
CA ASP A 377 -16.01 20.74 3.70
C ASP A 377 -15.54 19.76 2.61
N TRP A 378 -14.23 19.55 2.47
CA TRP A 378 -13.68 18.75 1.37
C TRP A 378 -12.65 17.71 1.78
N TRP A 379 -11.89 17.91 2.87
CA TRP A 379 -10.72 17.10 3.20
C TRP A 379 -11.04 15.62 3.29
N LEU A 380 -12.08 15.27 4.06
CA LEU A 380 -12.50 13.87 4.23
C LEU A 380 -12.93 13.25 2.89
N THR A 381 -13.69 14.02 2.10
CA THR A 381 -14.18 13.60 0.79
C THR A 381 -13.02 13.38 -0.18
N ALA A 382 -12.07 14.31 -0.25
CA ALA A 382 -10.90 14.23 -1.13
C ALA A 382 -10.01 13.04 -0.75
N MET A 383 -9.72 12.84 0.53
CA MET A 383 -8.90 11.72 1.01
C MET A 383 -9.54 10.37 0.73
N ILE A 384 -10.83 10.21 1.02
CA ILE A 384 -11.54 8.94 0.74
C ILE A 384 -11.64 8.69 -0.77
N THR A 385 -11.95 9.71 -1.57
CA THR A 385 -12.02 9.54 -3.03
C THR A 385 -10.67 9.24 -3.66
N GLY A 386 -9.58 9.87 -3.22
CA GLY A 386 -8.24 9.53 -3.70
C GLY A 386 -7.82 8.10 -3.30
N MET A 387 -8.23 7.65 -2.10
CA MET A 387 -8.04 6.25 -1.70
C MET A 387 -8.84 5.28 -2.58
N LEU A 388 -10.12 5.58 -2.87
CA LEU A 388 -10.96 4.79 -3.79
C LEU A 388 -10.36 4.73 -5.19
N ASP A 389 -9.90 5.86 -5.72
CA ASP A 389 -9.30 5.94 -7.05
C ASP A 389 -8.05 5.02 -7.13
N ARG A 390 -7.28 4.89 -6.04
CA ARG A 390 -6.14 3.97 -5.96
C ARG A 390 -6.56 2.51 -5.84
N VAL A 391 -7.58 2.21 -5.05
CA VAL A 391 -8.16 0.86 -4.95
C VAL A 391 -8.59 0.39 -6.34
N ASP A 392 -9.31 1.23 -7.08
CA ASP A 392 -9.77 0.92 -8.43
C ASP A 392 -8.60 0.82 -9.43
N ARG A 393 -7.66 1.78 -9.39
CA ARG A 393 -6.51 1.82 -10.30
C ARG A 393 -5.60 0.59 -10.13
N TYR A 394 -5.32 0.22 -8.89
CA TYR A 394 -4.34 -0.81 -8.54
C TYR A 394 -4.96 -2.15 -8.14
N GLN A 395 -6.30 -2.26 -8.20
CA GLN A 395 -7.05 -3.45 -7.80
C GLN A 395 -6.65 -3.91 -6.39
N MET A 396 -6.52 -2.94 -5.49
CA MET A 396 -6.20 -3.22 -4.09
C MET A 396 -7.41 -3.87 -3.43
N VAL A 397 -7.16 -4.77 -2.48
CA VAL A 397 -8.22 -5.39 -1.70
C VAL A 397 -8.07 -4.88 -0.28
N TRP A 398 -9.01 -4.04 0.15
CA TRP A 398 -9.22 -3.74 1.56
C TRP A 398 -10.11 -4.79 2.21
N SER A 399 -9.68 -5.26 3.37
CA SER A 399 -10.43 -6.16 4.25
C SER A 399 -11.15 -5.36 5.34
N ASP A 400 -12.14 -5.98 5.99
CA ASP A 400 -12.75 -5.45 7.21
C ASP A 400 -11.69 -5.14 8.28
N ALA A 401 -10.61 -5.93 8.36
CA ALA A 401 -9.49 -5.69 9.26
C ALA A 401 -8.73 -4.40 8.92
N SER A 402 -8.36 -4.19 7.65
CA SER A 402 -7.67 -2.97 7.22
C SER A 402 -8.52 -1.70 7.44
N LEU A 403 -9.83 -1.78 7.19
CA LEU A 403 -10.77 -0.68 7.39
C LEU A 403 -11.00 -0.37 8.87
N THR A 404 -11.17 -1.39 9.71
CA THR A 404 -11.29 -1.19 11.16
C THR A 404 -9.99 -0.72 11.80
N THR A 405 -8.83 -1.07 11.24
CA THR A 405 -7.54 -0.57 11.71
C THR A 405 -7.32 0.89 11.37
N MET A 406 -7.70 1.33 10.16
CA MET A 406 -7.77 2.76 9.84
C MET A 406 -8.68 3.50 10.84
N GLY A 407 -9.87 2.95 11.13
CA GLY A 407 -10.77 3.49 12.16
C GLY A 407 -10.18 3.45 13.57
N ALA A 408 -9.34 2.47 13.92
CA ALA A 408 -8.69 2.37 15.22
C ALA A 408 -7.64 3.48 15.40
N TYR A 409 -6.81 3.71 14.38
CA TYR A 409 -5.77 4.74 14.44
C TYR A 409 -6.34 6.16 14.53
N VAL A 410 -7.49 6.42 13.91
CA VAL A 410 -8.24 7.67 14.13
C VAL A 410 -8.59 7.86 15.62
N ARG A 411 -8.98 6.80 16.34
CA ARG A 411 -9.26 6.88 17.78
C ARG A 411 -8.00 7.02 18.62
N VAL A 412 -6.96 6.26 18.29
CA VAL A 412 -5.66 6.26 18.99
C VAL A 412 -5.04 7.65 18.99
N PHE A 413 -5.09 8.35 17.83
CA PHE A 413 -4.55 9.70 17.68
C PHE A 413 -5.58 10.81 17.85
N ASN A 414 -6.78 10.50 18.34
CA ASN A 414 -7.80 11.52 18.56
C ASN A 414 -7.35 12.52 19.63
N GLY A 415 -7.34 13.81 19.28
CA GLY A 415 -6.86 14.88 20.17
C GLY A 415 -5.35 14.96 20.30
N TRP A 416 -4.58 14.23 19.48
CA TRP A 416 -3.14 14.38 19.42
C TRP A 416 -2.75 15.81 19.00
N GLN A 417 -1.66 16.31 19.60
CA GLN A 417 -1.11 17.63 19.34
C GLN A 417 0.41 17.52 19.19
N ALA A 418 0.97 18.28 18.25
CA ALA A 418 2.41 18.29 18.03
C ALA A 418 3.13 18.90 19.24
N LYS A 419 4.01 18.13 19.87
CA LYS A 419 4.96 18.63 20.89
C LYS A 419 6.10 19.38 20.19
N PRO A 420 6.74 20.38 20.82
CA PRO A 420 7.96 20.96 20.26
C PRO A 420 9.04 19.89 20.04
N VAL A 421 9.74 19.96 18.91
CA VAL A 421 10.91 19.14 18.58
C VAL A 421 12.06 20.07 18.21
N ALA A 422 13.27 19.77 18.67
CA ALA A 422 14.47 20.53 18.37
C ALA A 422 15.06 20.17 17.00
N ALA A 423 14.85 18.94 16.54
CA ALA A 423 15.26 18.47 15.24
C ALA A 423 14.76 19.41 14.12
N PRO A 424 15.65 19.87 13.21
CA PRO A 424 15.24 20.59 12.02
C PRO A 424 14.15 19.83 11.28
N THR A 425 13.08 20.52 10.89
CA THR A 425 11.91 19.90 10.26
C THR A 425 11.71 20.41 8.84
N LEU A 426 11.55 19.47 7.90
CA LEU A 426 11.15 19.73 6.52
C LEU A 426 9.72 19.21 6.29
N LEU A 427 8.85 20.08 5.78
CA LEU A 427 7.55 19.70 5.24
C LEU A 427 7.61 19.71 3.70
N ILE A 428 7.53 18.53 3.11
CA ILE A 428 7.40 18.34 1.67
C ILE A 428 5.90 18.35 1.34
N ARG A 429 5.44 19.27 0.51
CA ARG A 429 4.02 19.45 0.16
C ARG A 429 3.77 19.00 -1.28
N ALA A 430 2.62 18.35 -1.50
CA ALA A 430 2.10 18.10 -2.83
C ALA A 430 1.80 19.43 -3.54
N ALA A 431 2.21 19.56 -4.80
CA ALA A 431 1.91 20.72 -5.63
C ALA A 431 0.55 20.59 -6.35
N ASP A 432 0.02 19.38 -6.48
CA ASP A 432 -1.26 19.12 -7.14
C ASP A 432 -2.36 18.73 -6.13
N PRO A 433 -3.56 19.36 -6.19
CA PRO A 433 -4.64 19.04 -5.28
C PRO A 433 -5.29 17.70 -5.63
N LEU A 434 -5.81 17.02 -4.61
CA LEU A 434 -6.64 15.84 -4.81
C LEU A 434 -7.95 16.19 -5.54
N ARG A 435 -8.51 15.19 -6.20
CA ARG A 435 -9.87 15.29 -6.72
C ARG A 435 -10.83 15.63 -5.58
N ARG A 436 -11.75 16.55 -5.84
CA ARG A 436 -12.74 17.07 -4.85
C ARG A 436 -12.16 17.96 -3.76
N THR A 437 -10.89 18.36 -3.83
CA THR A 437 -10.39 19.50 -3.05
C THR A 437 -11.10 20.78 -3.48
N ILE A 438 -11.57 21.56 -2.51
CA ILE A 438 -12.12 22.90 -2.74
C ILE A 438 -11.00 23.90 -2.54
N ILE A 439 -10.72 24.71 -3.56
CA ILE A 439 -9.71 25.77 -3.52
C ILE A 439 -10.43 27.08 -3.26
N ASP A 440 -10.07 27.76 -2.17
CA ASP A 440 -10.54 29.11 -1.89
C ASP A 440 -9.79 30.10 -2.81
N PRO A 441 -10.47 30.87 -3.67
CA PRO A 441 -9.82 31.89 -4.48
C PRO A 441 -9.08 32.97 -3.66
N ALA A 442 -9.46 33.18 -2.40
CA ALA A 442 -8.80 34.12 -1.50
C ALA A 442 -7.52 33.54 -0.85
N ASP A 443 -7.40 32.21 -0.81
CA ASP A 443 -6.23 31.48 -0.32
C ASP A 443 -5.94 30.27 -1.22
N PRO A 444 -5.35 30.49 -2.42
CA PRO A 444 -5.16 29.45 -3.43
C PRO A 444 -4.27 28.29 -2.97
N ASP A 445 -3.46 28.50 -1.94
CA ASP A 445 -2.51 27.52 -1.37
C ASP A 445 -3.01 26.92 -0.05
N GLY A 446 -4.14 27.41 0.49
CA GLY A 446 -4.71 26.99 1.76
C GLY A 446 -5.15 25.52 1.82
N TRP A 447 -5.17 24.83 0.68
CA TRP A 447 -5.44 23.39 0.60
C TRP A 447 -4.19 22.52 0.85
N GLN A 448 -2.99 23.07 0.69
CA GLN A 448 -1.74 22.32 0.80
C GLN A 448 -1.53 21.81 2.23
N ALA A 449 -0.69 20.78 2.37
CA ALA A 449 -0.25 20.30 3.67
C ALA A 449 0.37 21.43 4.50
N TYR A 450 0.10 21.41 5.80
CA TYR A 450 0.63 22.37 6.76
C TYR A 450 1.04 21.65 8.04
N TRP A 451 1.90 22.28 8.84
CA TRP A 451 2.28 21.78 10.15
C TRP A 451 2.28 22.89 11.20
N THR A 452 2.12 22.54 12.48
CA THR A 452 1.89 23.53 13.56
C THR A 452 3.16 23.93 14.31
N THR A 453 4.25 23.20 14.15
CA THR A 453 5.56 23.49 14.76
C THR A 453 6.52 24.12 13.72
N PRO A 454 7.61 24.79 14.15
CA PRO A 454 8.55 25.42 13.22
C PRO A 454 9.13 24.42 12.20
N HIS A 455 9.08 24.77 10.91
CA HIS A 455 9.56 23.93 9.82
C HIS A 455 9.94 24.78 8.60
N THR A 456 10.67 24.15 7.68
CA THR A 456 10.88 24.65 6.31
C THR A 456 9.96 23.90 5.37
N THR A 457 9.55 24.53 4.26
CA THR A 457 8.65 23.93 3.27
C THR A 457 9.33 23.79 1.92
N VAL A 458 8.98 22.73 1.20
CA VAL A 458 9.29 22.57 -0.22
C VAL A 458 8.12 21.91 -0.92
N ASP A 459 7.80 22.40 -2.12
CA ASP A 459 6.70 21.86 -2.92
C ASP A 459 7.29 20.97 -4.01
N VAL A 460 6.70 19.79 -4.18
CA VAL A 460 7.10 18.82 -5.20
C VAL A 460 5.90 18.43 -6.06
N PRO A 461 6.11 18.10 -7.35
CA PRO A 461 5.03 17.65 -8.22
C PRO A 461 4.27 16.45 -7.65
N GLY A 462 3.00 16.31 -8.03
CA GLY A 462 2.14 15.23 -7.61
C GLY A 462 1.10 15.64 -6.58
N GLU A 463 0.13 14.75 -6.42
CA GLU A 463 -0.88 14.78 -5.37
C GLU A 463 -0.47 13.91 -4.15
N HIS A 464 -1.24 14.04 -3.06
CA HIS A 464 -1.04 13.39 -1.74
C HIS A 464 -0.52 11.94 -1.76
N PHE A 465 -0.99 11.12 -2.69
CA PHE A 465 -0.61 9.72 -2.83
C PHE A 465 0.55 9.52 -3.81
N SER A 466 0.49 10.14 -4.99
CA SER A 466 1.53 10.04 -6.02
C SER A 466 2.90 10.61 -5.62
N ILE A 467 2.96 11.45 -4.57
CA ILE A 467 4.18 12.12 -4.08
C ILE A 467 5.32 11.16 -3.72
N LEU A 468 5.00 9.96 -3.22
CA LEU A 468 5.97 8.90 -2.95
C LEU A 468 5.90 7.74 -3.96
N GLU A 469 5.08 7.86 -5.00
CA GLU A 469 4.96 6.87 -6.08
C GLU A 469 5.53 7.39 -7.40
N GLU A 470 4.70 8.06 -8.20
CA GLU A 470 5.07 8.57 -9.52
C GLU A 470 6.13 9.68 -9.38
N HIS A 471 6.07 10.43 -8.27
CA HIS A 471 6.92 11.59 -8.00
C HIS A 471 7.97 11.35 -6.90
N SER A 472 8.27 10.10 -6.54
CA SER A 472 9.36 9.82 -5.60
C SER A 472 10.72 10.42 -6.01
N PRO A 473 11.11 10.52 -7.30
CA PRO A 473 12.38 11.15 -7.67
C PRO A 473 12.54 12.59 -7.15
N THR A 474 11.49 13.41 -7.25
CA THR A 474 11.52 14.79 -6.76
C THR A 474 11.46 14.84 -5.24
N THR A 475 10.68 13.97 -4.61
CA THR A 475 10.61 13.86 -3.14
C THR A 475 11.96 13.41 -2.56
N VAL A 476 12.63 12.43 -3.17
CA VAL A 476 13.96 11.98 -2.76
C VAL A 476 15.01 13.08 -2.96
N ALA A 477 14.93 13.87 -4.04
CA ALA A 477 15.82 15.00 -4.23
C ALA A 477 15.68 16.05 -3.12
N ALA A 478 14.45 16.36 -2.71
CA ALA A 478 14.19 17.25 -1.57
C ALA A 478 14.73 16.69 -0.25
N ILE A 479 14.54 15.39 0.00
CA ILE A 479 15.09 14.72 1.19
C ILE A 479 16.62 14.78 1.20
N ARG A 480 17.29 14.50 0.06
CA ARG A 480 18.74 14.60 -0.06
C ARG A 480 19.24 16.01 0.25
N GLN A 481 18.66 17.02 -0.39
CA GLN A 481 19.04 18.41 -0.17
C GLN A 481 18.88 18.83 1.30
N PHE A 482 17.81 18.40 1.94
CA PHE A 482 17.61 18.65 3.36
C PHE A 482 18.68 17.98 4.22
N ILE A 483 18.97 16.70 3.99
CA ILE A 483 20.01 15.99 4.73
C ILE A 483 21.39 16.62 4.54
N ASP A 484 21.71 17.03 3.31
CA ASP A 484 22.99 17.69 2.99
C ASP A 484 23.12 19.04 3.74
N SER A 485 22.01 19.67 4.12
CA SER A 485 22.00 20.90 4.93
C SER A 485 22.13 20.67 6.44
N LEU A 486 22.04 19.42 6.91
CA LEU A 486 22.22 19.04 8.33
C LEU A 486 23.69 18.81 8.69
N ALA A 487 24.58 18.79 7.69
CA ALA A 487 26.00 18.46 7.81
C ALA A 487 26.86 19.62 8.35
#